data_AF-X1CBK2-F1
#
_entry.id   AF-X1CBK2-F1
#
_cell.length_a   1.000
_cell.length_b   1.000
_cell.length_c   1.000
_cell.angle_alpha   90.00
_cell.angle_beta   90.00
_cell.angle_gamma   90.00
#
_symmetry.space_group_name_H-M   'P 1'
#
loop_
_entity.id
_entity.type
_entity.pdbx_description
1 polymer ?
#
loop_
_entity_poly.entity_id
_entity_poly.type
_entity_poly.pdbx_seq_one_letter_code
_entity_poly.pdbx_strand_id
1 'polypeptide(L)'
;MRDKKGRFLTDYCGFYESLEIDFNHVCKRIGINTPTLPDMDHPQIGFADQTKGRNDFGDYREHYTGEMVTLMNEMYAVDLGVFG
;
A
#
# COMPACT_ATOMS: atom_id res chain seq x y z
N MET A 1 -12.32 3.07 2.54
CA MET A 1 -13.32 3.19 3.62
C MET A 1 -14.43 4.13 3.18
N ARG A 2 -15.68 3.64 3.08
CA ARG A 2 -16.83 4.42 2.61
C ARG A 2 -17.78 4.71 3.77
N ASP A 3 -18.45 5.85 3.73
CA ASP A 3 -19.53 6.15 4.68
C ASP A 3 -20.78 5.31 4.41
N LYS A 4 -21.81 5.46 5.27
CA LYS A 4 -23.11 4.77 5.12
C LYS A 4 -23.85 5.12 3.81
N LYS A 5 -23.40 6.13 3.06
CA LYS A 5 -23.94 6.57 1.78
C LYS A 5 -23.03 6.18 0.60
N GLY A 6 -22.00 5.36 0.84
CA GLY A 6 -21.07 4.90 -0.20
C GLY A 6 -20.01 5.91 -0.63
N ARG A 7 -19.89 7.07 0.04
CA ARG A 7 -18.90 8.10 -0.30
C ARG A 7 -17.56 7.74 0.33
N PHE A 8 -16.47 7.93 -0.41
CA PHE A 8 -15.14 7.78 0.16
C PHE A 8 -14.91 8.80 1.26
N LEU A 9 -14.37 8.33 2.38
CA LEU A 9 -13.94 9.19 3.48
C LEU A 9 -12.56 9.81 3.22
N THR A 10 -11.79 9.20 2.33
CA THR A 10 -10.45 9.61 1.92
C THR A 10 -10.49 10.27 0.56
N ASP A 11 -9.79 11.39 0.42
CA ASP A 11 -9.68 12.18 -0.80
C ASP A 11 -8.43 11.84 -1.63
N TYR A 12 -7.61 10.94 -1.12
CA TYR A 12 -6.45 10.34 -1.77
C TYR A 12 -6.14 8.95 -1.17
N CYS A 13 -5.68 8.02 -2.00
CA CYS A 13 -5.13 6.73 -1.58
C CYS A 13 -3.86 6.50 -2.42
N GLY A 14 -2.72 6.35 -1.76
CA GLY A 14 -1.44 6.11 -2.41
C GLY A 14 -1.10 4.62 -2.45
N PHE A 15 -0.13 4.28 -3.30
CA PHE A 15 0.40 2.95 -3.48
C PHE A 15 1.66 2.76 -2.65
N TYR A 16 1.78 1.61 -2.00
CA TYR A 16 2.98 1.29 -1.22
C TYR A 16 4.22 1.20 -2.12
N GLU A 17 4.04 0.73 -3.36
CA GLU A 17 5.07 0.63 -4.40
C GLU A 17 5.64 2.00 -4.78
N SER A 18 4.84 3.06 -4.62
CA SER A 18 5.22 4.45 -4.92
C SER A 18 5.19 5.34 -3.66
N LEU A 19 5.42 4.74 -2.49
CA LEU A 19 5.18 5.37 -1.17
C LEU A 19 5.77 6.78 -1.05
N GLU A 20 7.03 6.97 -1.43
CA GLU A 20 7.70 8.27 -1.32
C GLU A 20 7.06 9.32 -2.24
N ILE A 21 6.73 8.94 -3.47
CA ILE A 21 6.10 9.83 -4.45
C ILE A 21 4.71 10.25 -3.95
N ASP A 22 3.91 9.28 -3.49
CA ASP A 22 2.55 9.52 -3.00
C ASP A 22 2.53 10.33 -1.71
N PHE A 23 3.46 10.06 -0.80
CA PHE A 23 3.61 10.81 0.44
C PHE A 23 3.95 12.28 0.15
N ASN A 24 4.94 12.51 -0.73
CA ASN A 24 5.33 13.86 -1.14
C ASN A 24 4.17 14.62 -1.81
N HIS A 25 3.39 13.92 -2.64
CA HIS A 25 2.20 14.47 -3.28
C HIS A 25 1.17 14.94 -2.24
N VAL A 26 0.83 14.09 -1.26
CA VAL A 26 -0.15 14.40 -0.23
C VAL A 26 0.34 15.54 0.67
N CYS A 27 1.58 15.53 1.14
CA CYS A 27 2.16 16.61 1.94
C CYS A 27 2.04 17.96 1.22
N LYS A 28 2.39 18.00 -0.07
CA LYS A 28 2.25 19.20 -0.91
C LYS A 28 0.79 19.64 -1.01
N ARG A 29 -0.14 18.71 -1.22
CA ARG A 29 -1.58 18.98 -1.36
C ARG A 29 -2.20 19.56 -0.09
N ILE A 30 -1.80 19.07 1.08
CA ILE A 30 -2.31 19.54 2.39
C ILE A 30 -1.50 20.71 2.98
N GLY A 31 -0.46 21.18 2.29
CA GLY A 31 0.33 22.34 2.68
C GLY A 31 1.29 22.09 3.85
N ILE A 32 1.72 20.84 4.05
CA ILE A 32 2.67 20.48 5.10
C ILE A 32 4.06 20.32 4.48
N ASN A 33 5.08 20.82 5.18
CA ASN A 33 6.47 20.56 4.81
C ASN A 33 6.72 19.06 4.88
N THR A 34 7.04 18.46 3.75
CA THR A 34 7.30 17.04 3.62
C THR A 34 8.45 16.63 4.55
N PRO A 35 8.21 15.84 5.60
CA PRO A 35 9.29 15.27 6.39
C PRO A 35 10.00 14.20 5.56
N THR A 36 11.29 14.00 5.81
CA THR A 36 11.99 12.82 5.30
C THR A 36 11.33 11.59 5.91
N LEU A 37 10.82 10.69 5.06
CA LEU A 37 10.33 9.41 5.56
C LEU A 37 11.50 8.67 6.21
N PRO A 38 11.33 8.14 7.43
CA PRO A 38 12.37 7.31 8.03
C PRO A 38 12.69 6.13 7.10
N ASP A 39 13.98 5.81 6.98
CA ASP A 39 14.39 4.57 6.33
C ASP A 39 13.65 3.40 6.98
N MET A 40 13.31 2.37 6.20
CA MET A 40 12.54 1.23 6.71
C MET A 40 13.24 0.48 7.87
N ASP A 41 14.53 0.76 8.09
CA ASP A 41 15.35 0.24 9.19
C ASP A 41 15.34 1.12 10.45
N HIS A 42 14.51 2.18 10.50
CA HIS A 42 14.55 3.14 11.59
C HIS A 42 13.94 2.57 12.90
N PRO A 43 14.69 2.56 14.02
CA PRO A 43 14.32 1.85 15.25
C PRO A 43 13.07 2.38 15.97
N GLN A 44 12.58 3.58 15.62
CA GLN A 44 11.34 4.13 16.18
C GLN A 44 10.08 3.71 15.41
N ILE A 45 10.23 3.13 14.21
CA ILE A 45 9.12 2.42 13.57
C ILE A 45 9.15 1.01 14.15
N GLY A 46 8.38 0.79 15.23
CA GLY A 46 8.28 -0.49 15.96
C GLY A 46 7.72 -1.69 15.16
N PHE A 47 7.82 -1.63 13.83
CA PHE A 47 7.60 -2.73 12.88
C PHE A 47 8.90 -3.17 12.19
N ALA A 48 10.05 -2.55 12.53
CA ALA A 48 11.39 -2.86 12.01
C ALA A 48 11.95 -4.24 12.43
N ASP A 49 11.10 -5.13 12.97
CA ASP A 49 11.40 -6.56 13.15
C ASP A 49 10.40 -7.46 12.37
N GLN A 50 9.90 -7.01 11.22
CA GLN A 50 9.32 -7.90 10.21
C GLN A 50 9.72 -7.55 8.77
N THR A 51 10.34 -6.39 8.56
CA THR A 51 11.01 -6.03 7.31
C THR A 51 12.45 -6.52 7.30
N LYS A 52 12.63 -7.83 7.46
CA LYS A 52 13.66 -8.53 6.69
C LYS A 52 13.34 -8.27 5.22
N GLY A 53 13.91 -7.17 4.74
CA GLY A 53 13.36 -6.37 3.67
C GLY A 53 13.37 -7.12 2.35
N ARG A 54 12.20 -7.20 1.71
CA ARG A 54 11.97 -7.45 0.27
C ARG A 54 12.59 -8.71 -0.37
N ASN A 55 13.52 -9.42 0.27
CA ASN A 55 14.42 -10.38 -0.35
C ASN A 55 14.56 -11.69 0.45
N ASP A 56 14.20 -11.73 1.73
CA ASP A 56 14.40 -12.92 2.57
C ASP A 56 13.30 -13.98 2.39
N PHE A 57 12.12 -13.60 1.88
CA PHE A 57 10.99 -14.50 1.63
C PHE A 57 10.71 -14.77 0.14
N GLY A 58 11.57 -14.30 -0.76
CA GLY A 58 11.36 -14.42 -2.20
C GLY A 58 10.17 -13.61 -2.72
N ASP A 59 9.88 -13.76 -4.01
CA ASP A 59 8.68 -13.17 -4.60
C ASP A 59 7.46 -13.99 -4.18
N TYR A 60 6.62 -13.44 -3.30
CA TYR A 60 5.43 -14.14 -2.78
C TYR A 60 4.51 -14.66 -3.88
N ARG A 61 4.56 -14.07 -5.08
CA ARG A 61 3.79 -14.50 -6.25
C ARG A 61 4.16 -15.91 -6.70
N GLU A 62 5.37 -16.38 -6.38
CA GLU A 62 5.82 -17.75 -6.68
C GLU A 62 5.00 -18.83 -5.94
N HIS A 63 4.30 -18.46 -4.85
CA HIS A 63 3.44 -19.38 -4.12
C HIS A 63 2.02 -19.54 -4.71
N TYR A 64 1.67 -18.75 -5.72
CA TYR A 64 0.33 -18.79 -6.33
C TYR A 64 0.33 -19.62 -7.61
N THR A 65 -0.57 -20.59 -7.69
CA THR A 65 -0.85 -21.30 -8.95
C THR A 65 -1.75 -20.44 -9.85
N GLY A 66 -1.81 -20.76 -11.15
CA GLY A 66 -2.69 -20.05 -12.08
C GLY A 66 -4.17 -20.09 -11.68
N GLU A 67 -4.62 -21.20 -11.09
CA GLU A 67 -5.98 -21.33 -10.55
C GLU A 67 -6.20 -20.37 -9.36
N MET A 68 -5.22 -20.26 -8.45
CA MET A 68 -5.30 -19.34 -7.33
C MET A 68 -5.32 -17.88 -7.79
N VAL A 69 -4.52 -17.51 -8.80
CA VAL A 69 -4.54 -16.17 -9.38
C VAL A 69 -5.92 -15.84 -9.94
N THR A 70 -6.54 -16.78 -10.66
CA THR A 70 -7.89 -16.61 -11.21
C THR A 70 -8.91 -16.38 -10.10
N LEU A 71 -8.87 -17.21 -9.05
CA LEU A 71 -9.75 -17.08 -7.90
C LEU A 71 -9.57 -15.75 -7.17
N MET A 72 -8.32 -15.28 -6.99
CA MET A 72 -8.05 -14.00 -6.33
C MET A 72 -8.55 -12.83 -7.17
N ASN A 73 -8.39 -12.87 -8.49
CA ASN A 73 -8.92 -11.84 -9.39
C ASN A 73 -10.45 -11.74 -9.32
N GLU A 74 -11.15 -12.87 -9.27
CA GLU A 74 -12.62 -12.89 -9.10
C GLU A 74 -13.03 -12.36 -7.72
N MET A 75 -12.37 -12.84 -6.67
CA MET A 75 -12.68 -12.47 -5.29
C MET A 75 -12.48 -10.98 -5.01
N TYR A 76 -11.43 -10.38 -5.56
CA TYR A 76 -11.09 -8.97 -5.37
C TYR A 76 -11.48 -8.08 -6.55
N ALA A 77 -12.29 -8.56 -7.51
CA ALA A 77 -12.64 -7.79 -8.71
C ALA A 77 -13.22 -6.40 -8.38
N VAL A 78 -14.04 -6.30 -7.33
CA VAL A 78 -14.62 -5.02 -6.88
C VAL A 78 -13.55 -4.09 -6.32
N ASP A 79 -12.64 -4.60 -5.50
CA ASP A 79 -11.58 -3.81 -4.91
C ASP A 79 -10.56 -3.37 -5.97
N LEU A 80 -10.21 -4.26 -6.91
CA LEU A 80 -9.37 -3.93 -8.06
C LEU A 80 -10.01 -2.87 -8.96
N GLY A 81 -11.33 -2.91 -9.16
CA GLY A 81 -12.04 -1.86 -9.90
C GLY A 81 -12.07 -0.50 -9.17
N VAL A 82 -11.79 -0.49 -7.87
CA VAL A 82 -11.82 0.71 -7.02
C VAL A 82 -10.42 1.25 -6.73
N PHE A 83 -9.42 0.39 -6.58
CA PHE A 83 -8.06 0.71 -6.12
C PHE A 83 -6.95 0.25 -7.07
N GLY A 84 -7.26 -0.57 -8.07
CA GLY A 84 -6.30 -1.11 -9.04
C GLY A 84 -6.03 -0.19 -10.23
#